data_AF-A0A3M1QF68-F1
#
_entry.id   AF-A0A3M1QF68-F1
#
_cell.length_a   1.000
_cell.length_b   1.000
_cell.length_c   1.000
_cell.angle_alpha   90.00
_cell.angle_beta   90.00
_cell.angle_gamma   90.00
#
_symmetry.space_group_name_H-M   'P 1'
#
loop_
_entity.id
_entity.type
_entity.pdbx_description
1 polymer ?
#
loop_
_entity_poly.entity_id
_entity_poly.type
_entity_poly.pdbx_seq_one_letter_code
_entity_poly.pdbx_strand_id
1 'polypeptide(L)'
;MSQQSGNPGQPTRPDLPEPISQGGQGTWYPSGVSKLIPMWIRQLPSLRFPRRQNEAFELISDEFLHQIATTYQLDEAALEKIKQDRDFMEPELMVYFRELDHKAKLQQNGYRLFQLSILALATLATIIGSLQAVMLSSNPDILPWLGALEAFVALLTVFVVQTRGTNSRLSDWLNNRRKAEQMRREFFRYLMDLPPYRSIEVDYERKQTLSRRAAEIYNDKFPEEPSILEGRAM
;
A
#
# COMPACT_ATOMS: atom_id res chain seq x y z
N MET A 1 1.41 -27.22 -7.75
CA MET A 1 0.31 -26.96 -6.81
C MET A 1 0.86 -27.13 -5.40
N SER A 2 1.32 -26.05 -4.78
CA SER A 2 1.78 -26.10 -3.39
C SER A 2 0.55 -26.02 -2.50
N GLN A 3 0.04 -27.17 -2.07
CA GLN A 3 -0.93 -27.20 -0.98
C GLN A 3 -0.20 -26.65 0.25
N GLN A 4 -0.56 -25.43 0.67
CA GLN A 4 -0.24 -24.98 2.01
C GLN A 4 -0.88 -26.00 2.95
N SER A 5 -0.05 -26.81 3.60
CA SER A 5 -0.44 -27.66 4.72
C SER A 5 -0.90 -26.74 5.86
N GLY A 6 -2.14 -26.29 5.77
CA GLY A 6 -2.79 -25.49 6.82
C GLY A 6 -2.88 -26.34 8.07
N ASN A 7 -2.36 -25.81 9.18
CA ASN A 7 -2.52 -26.40 10.49
C ASN A 7 -4.04 -26.54 10.78
N PRO A 8 -4.58 -27.74 11.07
CA PRO A 8 -6.03 -28.03 11.06
C PRO A 8 -6.89 -27.33 12.14
N GLY A 9 -6.45 -26.20 12.67
CA GLY A 9 -7.21 -25.37 13.61
C GLY A 9 -6.98 -23.86 13.49
N GLN A 10 -6.28 -23.39 12.44
CA GLN A 10 -6.16 -21.95 12.21
C GLN A 10 -7.29 -21.47 11.30
N PRO A 11 -8.01 -20.39 11.66
CA PRO A 11 -8.97 -19.77 10.76
C PRO A 11 -8.23 -19.33 9.49
N THR A 12 -8.57 -19.94 8.35
CA THR A 12 -8.07 -19.52 7.05
C THR A 12 -8.63 -18.15 6.75
N ARG A 13 -7.77 -17.14 6.65
CA ARG A 13 -8.15 -15.79 6.24
C ARG A 13 -9.02 -15.91 4.96
N PRO A 14 -10.29 -15.45 4.99
CA PRO A 14 -11.13 -15.48 3.79
C PRO A 14 -10.45 -14.67 2.69
N ASP A 15 -10.81 -14.97 1.43
CA ASP A 15 -10.33 -14.25 0.24
C ASP A 15 -10.91 -12.84 0.24
N LEU A 16 -10.44 -12.02 1.18
CA LEU A 16 -10.74 -10.62 1.29
C LEU A 16 -10.25 -9.91 0.03
N PRO A 17 -11.01 -8.93 -0.51
CA PRO A 17 -10.46 -8.03 -1.51
C PRO A 17 -9.16 -7.46 -0.93
N GLU A 18 -8.02 -7.81 -1.54
CA GLU A 18 -6.75 -7.36 -1.02
C GLU A 18 -6.69 -5.83 -1.08
N PRO A 19 -6.13 -5.15 -0.07
CA PRO A 19 -5.97 -3.71 -0.14
C PRO A 19 -5.10 -3.45 -1.34
N ILE A 20 -5.58 -2.81 -2.42
CA ILE A 20 -4.95 -2.62 -3.77
C ILE A 20 -3.42 -2.72 -3.71
N SER A 21 -2.85 -3.89 -3.50
CA SER A 21 -1.41 -4.00 -3.26
C SER A 21 -0.85 -4.25 -4.64
N GLN A 22 0.33 -3.75 -4.94
CA GLN A 22 0.92 -4.09 -6.23
C GLN A 22 1.10 -5.62 -6.38
N GLY A 23 1.12 -6.40 -5.29
CA GLY A 23 1.06 -7.86 -5.31
C GLY A 23 -0.35 -8.46 -5.50
N GLY A 24 -1.38 -7.76 -5.04
CA GLY A 24 -2.79 -8.12 -5.14
C GLY A 24 -3.41 -7.63 -6.44
N GLN A 25 -2.88 -8.09 -7.57
CA GLN A 25 -3.47 -7.86 -8.90
C GLN A 25 -4.75 -8.69 -9.12
N GLY A 26 -5.57 -8.88 -8.07
CA GLY A 26 -6.77 -9.71 -8.12
C GLY A 26 -7.86 -9.20 -9.07
N THR A 27 -7.77 -7.96 -9.55
CA THR A 27 -8.82 -7.36 -10.39
C THR A 27 -8.42 -7.06 -11.84
N TRP A 28 -7.13 -7.08 -12.19
CA TRP A 28 -6.68 -6.68 -13.54
C TRP A 28 -6.46 -7.84 -14.50
N TYR A 29 -6.10 -9.01 -13.98
CA TYR A 29 -5.91 -10.21 -14.78
C TYR A 29 -7.05 -11.18 -14.51
N PRO A 30 -7.63 -11.82 -15.55
CA PRO A 30 -8.59 -12.90 -15.37
C PRO A 30 -8.01 -13.95 -14.41
N SER A 31 -8.85 -14.50 -13.53
CA SER A 31 -8.48 -15.37 -12.40
C SER A 31 -7.63 -16.60 -12.75
N GLY A 32 -7.51 -16.96 -14.04
CA GLY A 32 -6.60 -18.00 -14.54
C GLY A 32 -5.23 -17.50 -15.03
N VAL A 33 -5.14 -16.28 -15.59
CA VAL A 33 -3.91 -15.78 -16.23
C VAL A 33 -2.90 -15.32 -15.19
N SER A 34 -3.37 -14.76 -14.06
CA SER A 34 -2.49 -14.30 -12.99
C SER A 34 -1.53 -15.40 -12.53
N LYS A 35 -2.00 -16.65 -12.44
CA LYS A 35 -1.21 -17.83 -12.02
C LYS A 35 -0.04 -18.16 -12.96
N LEU A 36 -0.14 -17.81 -14.24
CA LEU A 36 0.92 -18.05 -15.23
C LEU A 36 1.98 -16.95 -15.25
N ILE A 37 1.68 -15.78 -14.71
CA ILE A 37 2.61 -14.65 -14.70
C ILE A 37 3.65 -14.85 -13.57
N PRO A 38 4.96 -14.89 -13.89
CA PRO A 38 6.04 -14.93 -12.91
C PRO A 38 5.91 -13.85 -11.83
N MET A 39 6.32 -14.17 -10.59
CA MET A 39 6.18 -13.25 -9.45
C MET A 39 6.87 -11.89 -9.68
N TRP A 40 8.02 -11.88 -10.35
CA TRP A 40 8.75 -10.64 -10.61
C TRP A 40 7.98 -9.67 -11.53
N ILE A 41 7.19 -10.19 -12.49
CA ILE A 41 6.34 -9.36 -13.35
C ILE A 41 5.20 -8.75 -12.54
N ARG A 42 4.62 -9.49 -11.60
CA ARG A 42 3.55 -8.97 -10.73
C ARG A 42 4.03 -7.81 -9.83
N GLN A 43 5.32 -7.76 -9.54
CA GLN A 43 5.92 -6.68 -8.75
C GLN A 43 6.20 -5.41 -9.58
N LEU A 44 6.10 -5.47 -10.90
CA LEU A 44 6.32 -4.32 -11.77
C LEU A 44 5.24 -3.24 -11.54
N PRO A 45 5.60 -1.96 -11.66
CA PRO A 45 4.62 -0.89 -11.59
C PRO A 45 3.60 -0.99 -12.74
N SER A 46 2.35 -0.69 -12.44
CA SER A 46 1.29 -0.61 -13.44
C SER A 46 1.39 0.70 -14.22
N LEU A 47 1.26 0.62 -15.55
CA LEU A 47 1.13 1.80 -16.41
C LEU A 47 -0.24 2.48 -16.27
N ARG A 48 -1.26 1.75 -15.83
CA ARG A 48 -2.63 2.24 -15.64
C ARG A 48 -3.06 1.96 -14.21
N PHE A 49 -2.83 2.93 -13.34
CA PHE A 49 -3.29 2.84 -11.94
C PHE A 49 -4.78 3.22 -11.85
N PRO A 50 -5.60 2.52 -11.06
CA PRO A 50 -7.01 2.86 -10.90
C PRO A 50 -7.19 4.27 -10.37
N ARG A 51 -8.09 5.04 -10.99
CA ARG A 51 -8.38 6.42 -10.59
C ARG A 51 -9.13 6.51 -9.26
N ARG A 52 -9.84 5.45 -8.87
CA ARG A 52 -10.64 5.39 -7.64
C ARG A 52 -10.06 4.36 -6.67
N GLN A 53 -10.26 4.61 -5.38
CA GLN A 53 -9.97 3.66 -4.31
C GLN A 53 -10.95 2.49 -4.33
N ASN A 54 -10.56 1.39 -3.70
CA ASN A 54 -11.45 0.24 -3.53
C ASN A 54 -12.33 0.47 -2.29
N GLU A 55 -13.57 0.86 -2.50
CA GLU A 55 -14.55 1.08 -1.44
C GLU A 55 -15.00 -0.21 -0.76
N ALA A 56 -14.80 -1.37 -1.39
CA ALA A 56 -15.10 -2.68 -0.79
C ALA A 56 -13.96 -3.23 0.08
N PHE A 57 -12.86 -2.49 0.23
CA PHE A 57 -11.73 -2.96 1.04
C PHE A 57 -12.02 -2.85 2.54
N GLU A 58 -12.11 -3.96 3.24
CA GLU A 58 -12.29 -3.99 4.70
C GLU A 58 -11.05 -4.54 5.41
N LEU A 59 -10.75 -4.03 6.60
CA LEU A 59 -9.66 -4.58 7.44
C LEU A 59 -10.04 -5.94 8.06
N ILE A 60 -11.32 -6.10 8.39
CA ILE A 60 -11.91 -7.31 8.99
C ILE A 60 -13.29 -7.51 8.34
N SER A 61 -13.46 -8.58 7.55
CA SER A 61 -14.77 -8.92 6.99
C SER A 61 -15.69 -9.56 8.01
N ASP A 62 -16.99 -9.50 7.72
CA ASP A 62 -18.01 -10.32 8.37
C ASP A 62 -17.66 -11.80 8.40
N GLU A 63 -17.22 -12.36 7.26
CA GLU A 63 -16.85 -13.77 7.16
C GLU A 63 -15.72 -14.13 8.12
N PHE A 64 -14.70 -13.27 8.22
CA PHE A 64 -13.58 -13.49 9.13
C PHE A 64 -14.02 -13.38 10.59
N LEU A 65 -14.90 -12.44 10.94
CA LEU A 65 -15.48 -12.34 12.27
C LEU A 65 -16.28 -13.59 12.64
N HIS A 66 -17.14 -14.07 11.73
CA HIS A 66 -17.91 -15.29 11.93
C HIS A 66 -17.03 -16.53 12.11
N GLN A 67 -15.95 -16.62 11.34
CA GLN A 67 -14.98 -17.71 11.45
C GLN A 67 -14.26 -17.67 12.80
N ILE A 68 -13.80 -16.49 13.25
CA ILE A 68 -13.18 -16.31 14.57
C ILE A 68 -14.18 -16.67 15.67
N ALA A 69 -15.41 -16.15 15.59
CA ALA A 69 -16.45 -16.42 16.58
C ALA A 69 -16.74 -17.90 16.73
N THR A 70 -16.83 -18.62 15.61
CA THR A 70 -17.05 -20.07 15.60
C THR A 70 -15.83 -20.83 16.14
N THR A 71 -14.62 -20.44 15.73
CA THR A 71 -13.37 -21.13 16.11
C THR A 71 -13.08 -21.00 17.60
N TYR A 72 -13.30 -19.81 18.16
CA TYR A 72 -12.99 -19.50 19.56
C TYR A 72 -14.20 -19.50 20.48
N GLN A 73 -15.40 -19.85 19.98
CA GLN A 73 -16.66 -19.86 20.72
C GLN A 73 -16.92 -18.53 21.44
N LEU A 74 -16.79 -17.41 20.71
CA LEU A 74 -17.06 -16.10 21.30
C LEU A 74 -18.52 -16.00 21.75
N ASP A 75 -18.71 -15.31 22.88
CA ASP A 75 -20.03 -14.90 23.34
C ASP A 75 -20.75 -14.04 22.28
N GLU A 76 -22.05 -14.27 22.11
CA GLU A 76 -22.87 -13.60 21.10
C GLU A 76 -22.93 -12.09 21.36
N ALA A 77 -23.00 -11.68 22.63
CA ALA A 77 -22.99 -10.26 22.99
C ALA A 77 -21.64 -9.59 22.66
N ALA A 78 -20.52 -10.30 22.83
CA ALA A 78 -19.20 -9.79 22.45
C ALA A 78 -19.06 -9.65 20.93
N LEU A 79 -19.56 -10.64 20.16
CA LEU A 79 -19.56 -10.58 18.70
C LEU A 79 -20.39 -9.41 18.18
N GLU A 80 -21.59 -9.21 18.71
CA GLU A 80 -22.46 -8.10 18.30
C GLU A 80 -21.85 -6.74 18.66
N LYS A 81 -21.18 -6.62 19.81
CA LYS A 81 -20.43 -5.40 20.14
C LYS A 81 -19.32 -5.11 19.13
N ILE A 82 -18.53 -6.13 18.76
CA ILE A 82 -17.44 -5.98 17.77
C ILE A 82 -18.00 -5.53 16.40
N LYS A 83 -19.14 -6.10 15.97
CA LYS A 83 -19.80 -5.68 14.73
C LYS A 83 -20.26 -4.24 14.79
N GLN A 84 -20.94 -3.83 15.87
CA GLN A 84 -21.38 -2.45 16.07
C GLN A 84 -20.20 -1.46 16.05
N ASP A 85 -19.10 -1.82 16.72
CA ASP A 85 -17.89 -1.01 16.72
C ASP A 85 -17.28 -0.92 15.31
N ARG A 86 -17.20 -2.04 14.59
CA ARG A 86 -16.72 -2.04 13.20
C ARG A 86 -17.60 -1.17 12.29
N ASP A 87 -18.91 -1.34 12.36
CA ASP A 87 -19.85 -0.62 11.51
C ASP A 87 -19.81 0.89 11.77
N PHE A 88 -19.51 1.31 13.01
CA PHE A 88 -19.23 2.70 13.34
C PHE A 88 -17.90 3.22 12.74
N MET A 89 -16.84 2.41 12.79
CA MET A 89 -15.52 2.80 12.24
C MET A 89 -15.48 2.88 10.72
N GLU A 90 -16.39 2.19 10.04
CA GLU A 90 -16.45 2.13 8.59
C GLU A 90 -16.59 3.53 7.94
N PRO A 91 -17.60 4.35 8.27
CA PRO A 91 -17.69 5.71 7.74
C PRO A 91 -16.64 6.67 8.34
N GLU A 92 -16.23 6.47 9.60
CA GLU A 92 -15.42 7.45 10.34
C GLU A 92 -13.92 7.33 10.12
N LEU A 93 -13.41 6.10 9.97
CA LEU A 93 -11.98 5.81 9.89
C LEU A 93 -11.62 5.18 8.55
N MET A 94 -12.42 4.22 8.07
CA MET A 94 -12.05 3.43 6.88
C MET A 94 -12.05 4.26 5.59
N VAL A 95 -12.90 5.28 5.49
CA VAL A 95 -12.90 6.23 4.36
C VAL A 95 -11.52 6.90 4.22
N TYR A 96 -10.98 7.46 5.31
CA TYR A 96 -9.67 8.11 5.31
C TYR A 96 -8.54 7.11 5.09
N PHE A 97 -8.63 5.93 5.70
CA PHE A 97 -7.64 4.87 5.50
C PHE A 97 -7.53 4.49 4.01
N ARG A 98 -8.66 4.22 3.35
CA ARG A 98 -8.70 3.83 1.93
C ARG A 98 -8.11 4.91 1.05
N GLU A 99 -8.39 6.18 1.36
CA GLU A 99 -7.86 7.32 0.60
C GLU A 99 -6.34 7.45 0.77
N LEU A 100 -5.85 7.41 2.01
CA LEU A 100 -4.42 7.51 2.31
C LEU A 100 -3.64 6.34 1.72
N ASP A 101 -4.16 5.12 1.83
CA ASP A 101 -3.56 3.93 1.24
C ASP A 101 -3.53 4.00 -0.29
N HIS A 102 -4.63 4.42 -0.93
CA HIS A 102 -4.68 4.63 -2.39
C HIS A 102 -3.65 5.67 -2.86
N LYS A 103 -3.59 6.83 -2.18
CA LYS A 103 -2.59 7.88 -2.48
C LYS A 103 -1.16 7.36 -2.34
N ALA A 104 -0.87 6.65 -1.25
CA ALA A 104 0.45 6.05 -1.03
C ALA A 104 0.82 5.12 -2.19
N LYS A 105 -0.09 4.23 -2.60
CA LYS A 105 0.15 3.27 -3.69
C LYS A 105 0.30 3.93 -5.04
N LEU A 106 -0.48 4.98 -5.32
CA LEU A 106 -0.33 5.78 -6.53
C LEU A 106 1.08 6.41 -6.60
N GLN A 107 1.56 6.96 -5.49
CA GLN A 107 2.89 7.57 -5.39
C GLN A 107 4.01 6.54 -5.50
N GLN A 108 3.87 5.39 -4.85
CA GLN A 108 4.80 4.26 -4.98
C GLN A 108 4.89 3.78 -6.42
N ASN A 109 3.75 3.62 -7.10
CA ASN A 109 3.69 3.25 -8.51
C ASN A 109 4.40 4.28 -9.40
N GLY A 110 4.13 5.56 -9.16
CA GLY A 110 4.78 6.66 -9.86
C GLY A 110 6.29 6.70 -9.64
N TYR A 111 6.78 6.41 -8.44
CA TYR A 111 8.20 6.33 -8.12
C TYR A 111 8.89 5.16 -8.83
N ARG A 112 8.27 3.97 -8.78
CA ARG A 112 8.80 2.78 -9.49
C ARG A 112 8.84 2.94 -11.01
N LEU A 113 7.83 3.57 -11.61
CA LEU A 113 7.84 3.89 -13.04
C LEU A 113 9.00 4.83 -13.41
N PHE A 114 9.31 5.78 -12.55
CA PHE A 114 10.46 6.66 -12.74
C PHE A 114 11.78 5.88 -12.67
N GLN A 115 11.98 5.05 -11.65
CA GLN A 115 13.17 4.20 -11.55
C GLN A 115 13.33 3.28 -12.77
N LEU A 116 12.24 2.65 -13.22
CA LEU A 116 12.26 1.80 -14.41
C LEU A 116 12.63 2.57 -15.67
N SER A 117 12.14 3.82 -15.82
CA SER A 117 12.51 4.65 -16.97
C SER A 117 14.00 5.02 -16.98
N ILE A 118 14.58 5.34 -15.82
CA ILE A 118 16.02 5.62 -15.71
C ILE A 118 16.84 4.36 -16.01
N LEU A 119 16.44 3.21 -15.47
CA LEU A 119 17.12 1.93 -15.73
C LEU A 119 17.08 1.58 -17.24
N ALA A 120 15.93 1.79 -17.89
CA ALA A 120 15.79 1.57 -19.32
C ALA A 120 16.71 2.49 -20.14
N LEU A 121 16.78 3.77 -19.81
CA LEU A 121 17.67 4.74 -20.47
C LEU A 121 19.15 4.41 -20.26
N ALA A 122 19.55 4.04 -19.03
CA ALA A 122 20.91 3.62 -18.74
C ALA A 122 21.30 2.35 -19.51
N THR A 123 20.38 1.40 -19.63
CA THR A 123 20.57 0.18 -20.43
C THR A 123 20.75 0.52 -21.91
N LEU A 124 19.92 1.41 -22.47
CA LEU A 124 20.06 1.88 -23.85
C LEU A 124 21.40 2.58 -24.09
N ALA A 125 21.81 3.47 -23.20
CA ALA A 125 23.11 4.14 -23.27
C ALA A 125 24.26 3.13 -23.28
N THR A 126 24.20 2.11 -22.42
CA THR A 126 25.21 1.04 -22.36
C THR A 126 25.27 0.23 -23.66
N ILE A 127 24.11 -0.11 -24.24
CA ILE A 127 24.05 -0.79 -25.53
C ILE A 127 24.68 0.07 -26.64
N ILE A 128 24.34 1.36 -26.70
CA ILE A 128 24.87 2.30 -27.69
C ILE A 128 26.39 2.44 -27.55
N GLY A 129 26.90 2.66 -26.33
CA GLY A 129 28.34 2.77 -26.08
C GLY A 129 29.08 1.48 -26.42
N SER A 130 28.48 0.32 -26.14
CA SER A 130 29.04 -0.98 -26.53
C SER A 130 29.11 -1.13 -28.06
N LEU A 131 28.08 -0.69 -28.78
CA LEU A 131 28.07 -0.69 -30.25
C LEU A 131 29.10 0.28 -30.83
N GLN A 132 29.25 1.48 -30.26
CA GLN A 132 30.29 2.43 -30.68
C GLN A 132 31.68 1.82 -30.58
N ALA A 133 31.97 1.12 -29.48
CA ALA A 133 33.26 0.46 -29.26
C ALA A 133 33.57 -0.60 -30.34
N VAL A 134 32.56 -1.37 -30.77
CA VAL A 134 32.71 -2.38 -31.84
C VAL A 134 32.81 -1.72 -33.23
N MET A 135 32.07 -0.64 -33.46
CA MET A 135 32.04 0.05 -34.75
C MET A 135 33.31 0.87 -35.03
N LEU A 136 34.07 1.21 -33.99
CA LEU A 136 35.31 1.97 -34.11
C LEU A 136 36.33 1.32 -35.07
N SER A 137 36.39 -0.01 -35.10
CA SER A 137 37.30 -0.75 -35.98
C SER A 137 36.66 -1.25 -37.27
N SER A 138 35.34 -1.46 -37.28
CA SER A 138 34.63 -2.13 -38.37
C SER A 138 33.97 -1.18 -39.37
N ASN A 139 33.39 -0.07 -38.90
CA ASN A 139 32.75 0.92 -39.76
C ASN A 139 32.74 2.30 -39.08
N PRO A 140 33.80 3.10 -39.24
CA PRO A 140 33.92 4.39 -38.54
C PRO A 140 32.89 5.43 -38.99
N ASP A 141 32.32 5.29 -40.19
CA ASP A 141 31.38 6.28 -40.75
C ASP A 141 30.06 6.34 -39.97
N ILE A 142 29.70 5.28 -39.23
CA ILE A 142 28.47 5.24 -38.41
C ILE A 142 28.65 5.87 -37.02
N LEU A 143 29.89 6.08 -36.57
CA LEU A 143 30.18 6.59 -35.22
C LEU A 143 29.52 7.93 -34.91
N PRO A 144 29.51 8.94 -35.82
CA PRO A 144 28.85 10.21 -35.54
C PRO A 144 27.34 10.05 -35.25
N TRP A 145 26.67 9.11 -35.93
CA TRP A 145 25.26 8.82 -35.71
C TRP A 145 25.01 8.15 -34.36
N LEU A 146 25.85 7.20 -33.98
CA LEU A 146 25.78 6.57 -32.66
C LEU A 146 26.08 7.58 -31.53
N GLY A 147 27.03 8.48 -31.73
CA GLY A 147 27.33 9.57 -30.80
C GLY A 147 26.15 10.55 -30.65
N ALA A 148 25.50 10.90 -31.76
CA ALA A 148 24.29 11.72 -31.74
C ALA A 148 23.13 11.02 -31.00
N LEU A 149 22.96 9.71 -31.20
CA LEU A 149 21.95 8.92 -30.51
C LEU A 149 22.21 8.83 -29.00
N GLU A 150 23.47 8.64 -28.60
CA GLU A 150 23.88 8.66 -27.19
C GLU A 150 23.59 10.02 -26.54
N ALA A 151 23.98 11.11 -27.21
CA ALA A 151 23.69 12.47 -26.74
C ALA A 151 22.18 12.70 -26.58
N PHE A 152 21.36 12.19 -27.50
CA PHE A 152 19.91 12.24 -27.39
C PHE A 152 19.39 11.47 -26.17
N VAL A 153 19.90 10.26 -25.90
CA VAL A 153 19.54 9.48 -24.70
C VAL A 153 19.96 10.21 -23.42
N ALA A 154 21.14 10.84 -23.41
CA ALA A 154 21.60 11.65 -22.29
C ALA A 154 20.66 12.84 -22.03
N LEU A 155 20.28 13.59 -23.08
CA LEU A 155 19.32 14.68 -22.99
C LEU A 155 17.96 14.21 -22.47
N LEU A 156 17.47 13.07 -22.97
CA LEU A 156 16.21 12.48 -22.51
C LEU A 156 16.28 12.09 -21.04
N THR A 157 17.42 11.56 -20.59
CA THR A 157 17.66 11.22 -19.17
C THR A 157 17.60 12.47 -18.29
N VAL A 158 18.30 13.54 -18.67
CA VAL A 158 18.24 14.83 -17.96
C VAL A 158 16.81 15.37 -17.93
N PHE A 159 16.10 15.30 -19.05
CA PHE A 159 14.70 15.73 -19.13
C PHE A 159 13.78 14.94 -18.19
N VAL A 160 13.92 13.62 -18.14
CA VAL A 160 13.13 12.75 -17.25
C VAL A 160 13.44 13.04 -15.78
N VAL A 161 14.72 13.23 -15.44
CA VAL A 161 15.15 13.59 -14.07
C VAL A 161 14.60 14.96 -13.68
N GLN A 162 14.71 15.96 -14.56
CA GLN A 162 14.27 17.33 -14.27
C GLN A 162 12.75 17.42 -14.10
N THR A 163 11.97 16.77 -14.98
CA THR A 163 10.50 16.83 -14.93
C THR A 163 9.90 16.08 -13.76
N ARG A 164 10.61 15.07 -13.21
CA ARG A 164 10.08 14.19 -12.15
C ARG A 164 10.80 14.33 -10.81
N GLY A 165 11.93 15.03 -10.75
CA GLY A 165 12.75 15.19 -9.55
C GLY A 165 12.30 16.29 -8.58
N THR A 166 11.42 17.20 -9.00
CA THR A 166 11.01 18.36 -8.20
C THR A 166 10.05 18.04 -7.05
N ASN A 167 9.27 16.97 -7.15
CA ASN A 167 8.41 16.49 -6.07
C ASN A 167 8.89 15.10 -5.62
N SER A 168 9.35 14.99 -4.38
CA SER A 168 9.75 13.72 -3.79
C SER A 168 8.52 12.82 -3.59
N ARG A 169 8.13 12.10 -4.66
CA ARG A 169 7.08 11.07 -4.59
C ARG A 169 7.34 10.06 -3.47
N LEU A 170 8.62 9.87 -3.13
CA LEU A 170 9.05 9.02 -2.03
C LEU A 170 8.61 9.58 -0.67
N SER A 171 8.81 10.88 -0.40
CA SER A 171 8.38 11.46 0.88
C SER A 171 6.87 11.46 1.00
N ASP A 172 6.15 11.78 -0.08
CA ASP A 172 4.69 11.74 -0.04
C ASP A 172 4.17 10.32 0.18
N TRP A 173 4.78 9.33 -0.48
CA TRP A 173 4.47 7.92 -0.29
C TRP A 173 4.69 7.51 1.17
N LEU A 174 5.86 7.82 1.72
CA LEU A 174 6.19 7.51 3.12
C LEU A 174 5.21 8.18 4.07
N ASN A 175 4.84 9.44 3.83
CA ASN A 175 3.91 10.16 4.68
C ASN A 175 2.51 9.55 4.66
N ASN A 176 1.94 9.35 3.46
CA ASN A 176 0.62 8.74 3.31
C ASN A 176 0.59 7.31 3.85
N ARG A 177 1.67 6.54 3.63
CA ARG A 177 1.80 5.19 4.18
C ARG A 177 1.84 5.19 5.70
N ARG A 178 2.61 6.10 6.31
CA ARG A 178 2.67 6.29 7.76
C ARG A 178 1.29 6.62 8.32
N LYS A 179 0.57 7.57 7.71
CA LYS A 179 -0.79 7.94 8.13
C LYS A 179 -1.76 6.75 8.02
N ALA A 180 -1.73 6.01 6.91
CA ALA A 180 -2.56 4.82 6.72
C ALA A 180 -2.27 3.74 7.78
N GLU A 181 -1.00 3.50 8.10
CA GLU A 181 -0.64 2.55 9.17
C GLU A 181 -1.06 3.04 10.56
N GLN A 182 -1.00 4.34 10.83
CA GLN A 182 -1.51 4.90 12.08
C GLN A 182 -3.05 4.77 12.18
N MET A 183 -3.78 5.01 11.10
CA MET A 183 -5.23 4.74 11.03
C MET A 183 -5.54 3.27 11.30
N ARG A 184 -4.79 2.37 10.66
CA ARG A 184 -4.93 0.92 10.89
C ARG A 184 -4.66 0.54 12.34
N ARG A 185 -3.67 1.17 12.97
CA ARG A 185 -3.38 0.95 14.38
C ARG A 185 -4.50 1.46 15.28
N GLU A 186 -5.04 2.64 15.02
CA GLU A 186 -6.18 3.20 15.76
C GLU A 186 -7.43 2.32 15.62
N PHE A 187 -7.69 1.78 14.43
CA PHE A 187 -8.77 0.80 14.21
C PHE A 187 -8.65 -0.41 15.15
N PHE A 188 -7.50 -1.07 15.20
CA PHE A 188 -7.31 -2.22 16.09
C PHE A 188 -7.27 -1.82 17.56
N ARG A 189 -6.72 -0.63 17.87
CA ARG A 189 -6.68 -0.09 19.23
C ARG A 189 -8.10 0.13 19.79
N TYR A 190 -9.00 0.66 18.96
CA TYR A 190 -10.40 0.86 19.31
C TYR A 190 -11.11 -0.48 19.54
N LEU A 191 -10.96 -1.44 18.62
CA LEU A 191 -11.57 -2.77 18.74
C LEU A 191 -11.11 -3.56 19.97
N MET A 192 -9.83 -3.46 20.31
CA MET A 192 -9.25 -4.17 21.46
C MET A 192 -9.44 -3.42 22.79
N ASP A 193 -10.18 -2.31 22.78
CA ASP A 193 -10.41 -1.46 23.95
C ASP A 193 -9.10 -1.15 24.69
N LEU A 194 -8.12 -0.66 23.95
CA LEU A 194 -6.83 -0.23 24.47
C LEU A 194 -6.86 1.28 24.80
N PRO A 195 -5.98 1.78 25.69
CA PRO A 195 -5.88 3.22 25.94
C PRO A 195 -5.70 4.02 24.63
N PRO A 196 -6.38 5.17 24.46
CA PRO A 196 -7.17 5.89 25.48
C PRO A 196 -8.65 5.46 25.58
N TYR A 197 -9.08 4.45 24.83
CA TYR A 197 -10.50 4.08 24.73
C TYR A 197 -11.02 3.37 25.98
N ARG A 198 -10.17 2.54 26.60
CA ARG A 198 -10.50 1.78 27.83
C ARG A 198 -10.95 2.64 29.00
N SER A 199 -10.33 3.82 29.15
CA SER A 199 -10.60 4.73 30.28
C SER A 199 -11.89 5.52 30.12
N ILE A 200 -12.60 5.37 29.00
CA ILE A 200 -13.80 6.13 28.68
C ILE A 200 -15.02 5.23 28.88
N GLU A 201 -15.76 5.44 29.97
CA GLU A 201 -16.95 4.66 30.30
C GLU A 201 -18.11 4.95 29.33
N VAL A 202 -18.20 6.19 28.83
CA VAL A 202 -19.29 6.65 27.98
C VAL A 202 -18.99 6.33 26.51
N ASP A 203 -19.78 5.44 25.91
CA ASP A 203 -19.62 4.99 24.51
C ASP A 203 -19.55 6.14 23.50
N TYR A 204 -20.39 7.17 23.70
CA TYR A 204 -20.39 8.37 22.87
C TYR A 204 -19.05 9.12 22.89
N GLU A 205 -18.43 9.27 24.06
CA GLU A 205 -17.12 9.92 24.18
C GLU A 205 -16.01 9.06 23.57
N ARG A 206 -16.14 7.72 23.66
CA ARG A 206 -15.21 6.77 23.01
C ARG A 206 -15.24 6.97 21.48
N LYS A 207 -16.44 7.02 20.92
CA LYS A 207 -16.69 7.27 19.48
C LYS A 207 -16.19 8.65 19.04
N GLN A 208 -16.51 9.70 19.78
CA GLN A 208 -16.04 11.06 19.50
C GLN A 208 -14.50 11.15 19.54
N THR A 209 -13.87 10.47 20.50
CA THR A 209 -12.41 10.40 20.60
C THR A 209 -11.78 9.74 19.39
N LEU A 210 -12.38 8.65 18.88
CA LEU A 210 -11.92 7.98 17.66
C LEU A 210 -12.01 8.92 16.44
N SER A 211 -13.17 9.52 16.19
CA SER A 211 -13.37 10.44 15.06
C SER A 211 -12.40 11.62 15.10
N ARG A 212 -12.17 12.19 16.30
CA ARG A 212 -11.18 13.25 16.49
C ARG A 212 -9.77 12.78 16.13
N ARG A 213 -9.33 11.64 16.65
CA ARG A 213 -7.98 11.09 16.38
C ARG A 213 -7.79 10.73 14.91
N ALA A 214 -8.82 10.18 14.26
CA ALA A 214 -8.80 9.92 12.82
C ALA A 214 -8.61 11.24 12.04
N ALA A 215 -9.38 12.29 12.36
CA ALA A 215 -9.22 13.60 11.75
C ALA A 215 -7.83 14.21 12.00
N GLU A 216 -7.28 14.06 13.20
CA GLU A 216 -5.92 14.51 13.54
C GLU A 216 -4.87 13.81 12.66
N ILE A 217 -4.91 12.48 12.58
CA ILE A 217 -3.96 11.68 11.77
C ILE A 217 -4.03 12.09 10.30
N TYR A 218 -5.25 12.30 9.77
CA TYR A 218 -5.43 12.75 8.39
C TYR A 218 -4.73 14.09 8.15
N ASN A 219 -4.87 15.01 9.09
CA ASN A 219 -4.26 16.34 9.10
C ASN A 219 -2.77 16.37 9.54
N ASP A 220 -2.09 15.22 9.53
CA ASP A 220 -0.67 15.08 9.89
C ASP A 220 -0.35 15.42 11.36
N LYS A 221 -1.37 15.41 12.22
CA LYS A 221 -1.23 15.51 13.68
C LYS A 221 -1.29 14.10 14.25
N PHE A 222 -0.13 13.57 14.62
CA PHE A 222 -0.07 12.25 15.23
C PHE A 222 -0.44 12.38 16.71
N PRO A 223 -1.55 11.76 17.15
CA PRO A 223 -1.92 11.83 18.54
C PRO A 223 -0.87 11.10 19.38
N GLU A 224 -0.60 11.62 20.57
CA GLU A 224 0.34 11.00 21.49
C GLU A 224 -0.08 9.57 21.80
N GLU A 225 0.92 8.67 21.84
CA GLU A 225 0.71 7.30 22.19
C GLU A 225 0.64 7.20 23.71
N PRO A 226 -0.51 6.83 24.30
CA PRO A 226 -0.56 6.62 25.74
C PRO A 226 0.42 5.51 26.08
N SER A 227 1.31 5.79 27.04
CA SER A 227 2.29 4.81 27.52
C SER A 227 1.53 3.62 28.08
N ILE A 228 1.86 2.41 27.61
CA ILE A 228 1.26 1.16 28.12
C ILE A 228 1.52 1.02 29.64
N LEU A 229 2.55 1.70 30.16
CA LEU A 229 2.94 1.65 31.57
C LEU A 229 2.11 2.56 32.48
N GLU A 230 1.53 3.64 31.95
CA GLU A 230 0.77 4.59 32.77
C GLU A 230 -0.59 4.01 33.22
N GLY A 231 -1.19 3.13 32.42
CA GLY A 231 -2.50 2.53 32.71
C GLY A 231 -2.49 1.38 33.72
N ARG A 232 -1.36 1.05 34.36
CA ARG A 232 -1.24 -0.05 35.35
C ARG A 232 -1.06 0.42 36.80
N ALA A 233 -0.95 1.73 37.01
CA ALA A 233 -0.69 2.33 38.33
C ALA A 233 -1.96 2.84 39.04
N MET A 234 -3.14 2.56 38.50
CA MET A 234 -4.46 2.81 39.11
C MET A 234 -5.23 1.50 39.22
#